data_AF-A0A920KMY6-F1
#
_entry.id   AF-A0A920KMY6-F1
#
_cell.length_a   1.000
_cell.length_b   1.000
_cell.length_c   1.000
_cell.angle_alpha   90.00
_cell.angle_beta   90.00
_cell.angle_gamma   90.00
#
_symmetry.space_group_name_H-M   'P 1'
#
loop_
_entity.id
_entity.type
_entity.pdbx_description
1 polymer ?
#
loop_
_entity_poly.entity_id
_entity_poly.type
_entity_poly.pdbx_seq_one_letter_code
_entity_poly.pdbx_strand_id
1 'polypeptide(L)'
;MARDLAVVSETALSAPVIAAVPAATDQTLPIEIAAPADCPRYLGRVIRDVDVSRPTPLYMIERLRRAGIRSIDAVVDVTNYVMLELGQPLHAFDLDALEGGIRVRKAEPDERITLLDGEERALTPDTLVIADHQKALAMAGIMGGEGSGISAETRHLFLEAAFFCP
;
A
#
# COMPACT_ATOMS: atom_id res chain seq x y z
N MET A 1 -13.70 2.01 -16.01
CA MET A 1 -13.59 1.70 -17.46
C MET A 1 -14.44 0.50 -17.87
N ALA A 2 -14.17 -0.74 -17.42
CA ALA A 2 -14.94 -1.91 -17.86
C ALA A 2 -16.44 -1.82 -17.53
N ARG A 3 -16.79 -1.27 -16.35
CA ARG A 3 -18.18 -1.00 -15.94
C ARG A 3 -18.90 -0.08 -16.94
N ASP A 4 -18.32 1.07 -17.26
CA ASP A 4 -18.90 2.03 -18.20
C ASP A 4 -19.05 1.44 -19.60
N LEU A 5 -18.06 0.67 -20.06
CA LEU A 5 -18.15 -0.02 -21.35
C LEU A 5 -19.30 -1.05 -21.37
N ALA A 6 -19.49 -1.81 -20.28
CA ALA A 6 -20.58 -2.76 -20.16
C ALA A 6 -21.95 -2.06 -20.26
N VAL A 7 -22.10 -0.89 -19.62
CA VAL A 7 -23.31 -0.06 -19.73
C VAL A 7 -23.54 0.42 -21.16
N VAL A 8 -22.51 1.01 -21.79
CA VAL A 8 -22.61 1.55 -23.16
C VAL A 8 -22.85 0.47 -24.21
N SER A 9 -22.32 -0.73 -24.00
CA SER A 9 -22.51 -1.88 -24.89
C SER A 9 -23.74 -2.72 -24.56
N GLU A 10 -24.50 -2.35 -23.53
CA GLU A 10 -25.65 -3.12 -23.03
C GLU A 10 -25.31 -4.59 -22.72
N THR A 11 -24.08 -4.84 -22.25
CA THR A 11 -23.61 -6.17 -21.85
C THR A 11 -23.44 -6.28 -20.34
N ALA A 12 -23.46 -7.51 -19.83
CA ALA A 12 -23.15 -7.77 -18.43
C ALA A 12 -21.65 -7.62 -18.16
N LEU A 13 -21.29 -6.96 -17.06
CA LEU A 13 -19.91 -6.92 -16.59
C LEU A 13 -19.51 -8.27 -15.98
N SER A 14 -18.51 -8.93 -16.56
CA SER A 14 -17.88 -10.11 -15.98
C SER A 14 -16.71 -9.70 -15.07
N ALA A 15 -16.98 -9.52 -13.77
CA ALA A 15 -15.95 -9.21 -12.78
C ALA A 15 -15.17 -10.47 -12.35
N PRO A 16 -13.89 -10.33 -11.92
CA PRO A 16 -13.16 -11.45 -11.33
C PRO A 16 -13.81 -11.89 -10.01
N VAL A 17 -13.82 -13.20 -9.77
CA VAL A 17 -14.26 -13.76 -8.49
C VAL A 17 -13.11 -13.68 -7.50
N ILE A 18 -13.27 -12.89 -6.44
CA ILE A 18 -12.25 -12.69 -5.40
C ILE A 18 -12.78 -13.29 -4.09
N ALA A 19 -12.28 -14.47 -3.74
CA ALA A 19 -12.65 -15.14 -2.49
C ALA A 19 -11.87 -14.55 -1.30
N ALA A 20 -12.50 -14.53 -0.12
CA ALA A 20 -11.81 -14.16 1.11
C ALA A 20 -10.69 -15.17 1.41
N VAL A 21 -9.48 -14.67 1.66
CA VAL A 21 -8.34 -15.50 2.06
C VAL A 21 -8.41 -15.69 3.58
N PRO A 22 -8.63 -16.92 4.10
CA PRO A 22 -8.69 -17.17 5.54
C PRO A 22 -7.35 -16.82 6.20
N ALA A 23 -7.41 -16.36 7.46
CA ALA A 23 -6.20 -16.11 8.24
C ALA A 23 -5.51 -17.45 8.57
N ALA A 24 -4.21 -17.54 8.30
CA ALA A 24 -3.37 -18.67 8.70
C ALA A 24 -2.63 -18.41 10.03
N THR A 25 -2.72 -17.18 10.54
CA THR A 25 -2.10 -16.70 11.78
C THR A 25 -3.01 -15.65 12.41
N ASP A 26 -2.99 -15.56 13.74
CA ASP A 26 -3.71 -14.54 14.51
C ASP A 26 -2.87 -13.27 14.74
N GLN A 27 -1.66 -13.20 14.18
CA GLN A 27 -0.78 -12.05 14.35
C GLN A 27 -1.41 -10.79 13.74
N THR A 28 -1.52 -9.75 14.57
CA THR A 28 -1.99 -8.42 14.18
C THR A 28 -1.00 -7.36 14.62
N LEU A 29 -1.06 -6.20 13.98
CA LEU A 29 -0.37 -4.99 14.41
C LEU A 29 -1.43 -3.95 14.82
N PRO A 30 -1.30 -3.24 15.96
CA PRO A 30 -2.27 -2.23 16.35
C PRO A 30 -2.25 -1.07 15.36
N ILE A 31 -3.45 -0.57 15.03
CA ILE A 31 -3.65 0.54 14.10
C ILE A 31 -4.48 1.61 14.82
N GLU A 32 -3.93 2.83 14.89
CA GLU A 32 -4.60 4.02 15.40
C GLU A 32 -4.87 4.97 14.24
N ILE A 33 -6.11 5.45 14.13
CA ILE A 33 -6.49 6.49 13.17
C ILE A 33 -6.74 7.78 13.97
N ALA A 34 -5.71 8.62 14.09
CA ALA A 34 -5.78 9.88 14.81
C ALA A 34 -6.43 11.01 13.98
N ALA A 35 -6.49 10.86 12.66
CA ALA A 35 -7.13 11.80 11.74
C ALA A 35 -8.30 11.14 10.95
N PRO A 36 -9.40 10.74 11.62
CA PRO A 36 -10.48 9.98 10.99
C PRO A 36 -11.27 10.77 9.94
N ALA A 37 -11.20 12.11 9.96
CA ALA A 37 -11.77 12.96 8.93
C ALA A 37 -11.01 12.85 7.60
N ASP A 38 -9.69 12.64 7.66
CA ASP A 38 -8.83 12.49 6.47
C ASP A 38 -8.68 11.01 6.05
N CYS A 39 -8.78 10.08 7.00
CA CYS A 39 -8.74 8.64 6.73
C CYS A 39 -9.85 7.91 7.50
N PRO A 40 -11.08 7.85 6.97
CA PRO A 40 -12.19 7.18 7.65
C PRO A 40 -12.09 5.66 7.60
N ARG A 41 -11.17 5.10 6.81
CA ARG A 41 -10.93 3.65 6.74
C ARG A 41 -9.48 3.32 6.42
N TYR A 42 -8.88 2.52 7.28
CA TYR A 42 -7.56 1.94 7.09
C TYR A 42 -7.63 0.44 7.40
N LEU A 43 -7.19 -0.40 6.47
CA LEU A 43 -7.10 -1.84 6.63
C LEU A 43 -5.63 -2.25 6.60
N GLY A 44 -5.22 -2.98 7.63
CA GLY A 44 -3.89 -3.56 7.73
C GLY A 44 -3.94 -5.08 7.73
N ARG A 45 -2.98 -5.75 7.10
CA ARG A 45 -2.85 -7.21 7.15
C ARG A 45 -1.39 -7.64 7.26
N VAL A 46 -1.10 -8.46 8.27
CA VAL A 46 0.19 -9.14 8.40
C VAL A 46 0.26 -10.33 7.45
N ILE A 47 1.35 -10.44 6.69
CA ILE A 47 1.69 -11.58 5.84
C ILE A 47 3.08 -12.06 6.22
N ARG A 48 3.19 -13.31 6.66
CA ARG A 48 4.44 -13.90 7.17
C ARG A 48 5.11 -14.78 6.13
N ASP A 49 6.41 -14.99 6.34
CA ASP A 49 7.27 -15.92 5.61
C ASP A 49 7.18 -15.79 4.08
N VAL A 50 7.19 -14.54 3.58
CA VAL A 50 7.25 -14.28 2.15
C VAL A 50 8.67 -14.43 1.62
N ASP A 51 8.78 -14.92 0.40
CA ASP A 51 10.04 -14.93 -0.35
C ASP A 51 9.99 -13.84 -1.42
N VAL A 52 10.55 -12.68 -1.09
CA VAL A 52 10.59 -11.49 -1.96
C VAL A 52 11.55 -11.66 -3.14
N SER A 53 12.38 -12.70 -3.16
CA SER A 53 13.28 -12.99 -4.29
C SER A 53 12.56 -13.66 -5.47
N ARG A 54 11.32 -14.14 -5.26
CA ARG A 54 10.55 -14.82 -6.30
C ARG A 54 10.14 -13.84 -7.39
N PRO A 55 10.28 -14.21 -8.68
CA PRO A 55 9.95 -13.33 -9.77
C PRO A 55 8.44 -13.14 -9.91
N THR A 56 8.04 -11.95 -10.37
CA THR A 56 6.68 -11.67 -10.81
C THR A 56 6.30 -12.60 -11.98
N PRO A 57 5.10 -13.21 -11.98
CA PRO A 57 4.68 -14.08 -13.06
C PRO A 57 4.44 -13.29 -14.37
N LEU A 58 4.78 -13.91 -15.51
CA LEU A 58 4.79 -13.25 -16.83
C LEU A 58 3.45 -12.56 -17.19
N TYR A 59 2.30 -13.16 -16.83
CA TYR A 59 1.01 -12.56 -17.13
C TYR A 59 0.80 -11.22 -16.42
N MET A 60 1.33 -11.06 -15.21
CA MET A 60 1.22 -9.85 -14.41
C MET A 60 2.16 -8.79 -14.97
N ILE A 61 3.41 -9.17 -15.28
CA ILE A 61 4.38 -8.30 -15.96
C ILE A 61 3.78 -7.71 -17.24
N GLU A 62 3.18 -8.56 -18.09
CA GLU A 62 2.59 -8.10 -19.35
C GLU A 62 1.37 -7.19 -19.16
N ARG A 63 0.53 -7.45 -18.15
CA ARG A 63 -0.62 -6.59 -17.84
C ARG A 63 -0.15 -5.22 -17.32
N LEU A 64 0.83 -5.18 -16.42
CA LEU A 64 1.46 -3.95 -15.94
C LEU A 64 2.08 -3.16 -17.09
N ARG A 65 2.91 -3.82 -17.93
CA ARG A 65 3.60 -3.20 -19.06
C ARG A 65 2.64 -2.55 -20.05
N ARG A 66 1.52 -3.20 -20.37
CA ARG A 66 0.49 -2.69 -21.29
C ARG A 66 -0.29 -1.50 -20.72
N ALA A 67 -0.27 -1.32 -19.41
CA ALA A 67 -0.82 -0.16 -18.73
C ALA A 67 0.23 0.94 -18.47
N GLY A 68 1.46 0.79 -18.99
CA GLY A 68 2.53 1.77 -18.83
C GLY A 68 3.29 1.67 -17.50
N ILE A 69 3.06 0.63 -16.70
CA ILE A 69 3.79 0.40 -15.45
C ILE A 69 4.93 -0.58 -15.71
N ARG A 70 6.15 -0.18 -15.36
CA ARG A 70 7.33 -1.06 -15.39
C ARG A 70 7.31 -1.98 -14.18
N SER A 71 7.54 -3.27 -14.40
CA SER A 71 7.73 -4.26 -13.32
C SER A 71 9.02 -4.00 -12.55
N ILE A 72 8.97 -4.09 -11.22
CA ILE A 72 10.09 -3.78 -10.31
C ILE A 72 10.44 -5.01 -9.47
N ASP A 73 9.54 -5.41 -8.58
CA ASP A 73 9.63 -6.59 -7.72
C ASP A 73 8.22 -7.15 -7.49
N ALA A 74 8.13 -8.39 -6.99
CA ALA A 74 6.85 -9.08 -6.88
C ALA A 74 5.85 -8.40 -5.93
N VAL A 75 6.31 -7.72 -4.87
CA VAL A 75 5.41 -7.07 -3.91
C VAL A 75 4.83 -5.80 -4.52
N VAL A 76 5.70 -4.94 -5.07
CA VAL A 76 5.30 -3.69 -5.74
C VAL A 76 4.46 -3.98 -6.99
N ASP A 77 4.77 -5.05 -7.72
CA ASP A 77 4.01 -5.46 -8.90
C ASP A 77 2.60 -5.90 -8.52
N VAL A 78 2.42 -6.64 -7.41
CA VAL A 78 1.11 -7.04 -6.92
C VAL A 78 0.28 -5.83 -6.48
N THR A 79 0.85 -4.88 -5.75
CA THR A 79 0.11 -3.67 -5.31
C THR A 79 -0.28 -2.80 -6.51
N ASN A 80 0.62 -2.60 -7.47
CA ASN A 80 0.32 -1.91 -8.73
C ASN A 80 -0.72 -2.64 -9.57
N TYR A 81 -0.66 -3.98 -9.60
CA TYR A 81 -1.61 -4.80 -10.34
C TYR A 81 -3.03 -4.64 -9.79
N VAL A 82 -3.20 -4.67 -8.46
CA VAL A 82 -4.49 -4.42 -7.81
C VAL A 82 -4.98 -2.99 -8.06
N MET A 83 -4.09 -2.00 -8.01
CA MET A 83 -4.43 -0.61 -8.33
C MET A 83 -5.00 -0.49 -9.74
N LEU A 84 -4.39 -1.15 -10.74
CA LEU A 84 -4.89 -1.12 -12.11
C LEU A 84 -6.19 -1.91 -12.30
N GLU A 85 -6.32 -3.08 -11.66
CA GLU A 85 -7.47 -3.96 -11.85
C GLU A 85 -8.73 -3.42 -11.15
N LEU A 86 -8.58 -2.85 -9.95
CA LEU A 86 -9.69 -2.47 -9.08
C LEU A 86 -9.76 -0.97 -8.76
N GLY A 87 -8.73 -0.19 -9.10
CA GLY A 87 -8.66 1.24 -8.76
C GLY A 87 -8.31 1.51 -7.30
N GLN A 88 -7.79 0.52 -6.56
CA GLN A 88 -7.42 0.65 -5.16
C GLN A 88 -5.88 0.68 -5.02
N PRO A 89 -5.28 1.85 -4.74
CA PRO A 89 -3.87 1.90 -4.34
C PRO A 89 -3.65 1.09 -3.07
N LEU A 90 -2.55 0.34 -3.04
CA LEU A 90 -2.09 -0.43 -1.89
C LEU A 90 -0.63 -0.08 -1.60
N HIS A 91 -0.22 -0.28 -0.36
CA HIS A 91 1.19 -0.19 0.02
C HIS A 91 1.59 -1.40 0.86
N ALA A 92 2.88 -1.73 0.90
CA ALA A 92 3.41 -2.79 1.73
C ALA A 92 4.63 -2.27 2.47
N PHE A 93 4.60 -2.40 3.79
CA PHE A 93 5.73 -2.09 4.66
C PHE A 93 6.46 -3.37 5.05
N ASP A 94 7.76 -3.27 5.29
CA ASP A 94 8.48 -4.33 6.00
C ASP A 94 8.00 -4.36 7.46
N LEU A 95 7.35 -5.46 7.86
CA LEU A 95 6.78 -5.60 9.21
C LEU A 95 7.86 -5.51 10.29
N ASP A 96 9.07 -6.00 10.04
CA ASP A 96 10.14 -6.04 11.03
C ASP A 96 10.81 -4.67 11.21
N ALA A 97 10.57 -3.73 10.30
CA ALA A 97 11.01 -2.34 10.39
C ALA A 97 10.03 -1.43 11.16
N LEU A 98 8.82 -1.93 11.48
CA LEU A 98 7.77 -1.16 12.16
C LEU A 98 7.94 -1.20 13.68
N GLU A 99 7.86 -0.05 14.33
CA GLU A 99 8.01 0.07 15.77
C GLU A 99 6.67 0.32 16.48
N GLY A 100 6.18 -0.72 17.18
CA GLY A 100 4.99 -0.66 18.04
C GLY A 100 3.65 -0.84 17.31
N GLY A 101 3.38 -0.06 16.27
CA GLY A 101 2.07 -0.05 15.60
C GLY A 101 2.02 0.86 14.39
N ILE A 102 0.83 1.05 13.82
CA ILE A 102 0.57 2.07 12.80
C ILE A 102 -0.26 3.19 13.40
N ARG A 103 0.09 4.43 13.08
CA ARG A 103 -0.65 5.65 13.40
C ARG A 103 -0.87 6.46 12.13
N VAL A 104 -2.14 6.61 11.76
CA VAL A 104 -2.56 7.49 10.66
C VAL A 104 -2.86 8.86 11.26
N ARG A 105 -1.96 9.82 11.07
CA ARG A 105 -2.01 11.13 11.73
C ARG A 105 -1.58 12.26 10.80
N LYS A 106 -1.84 13.50 11.22
CA LYS A 106 -1.22 14.68 10.61
C LYS A 106 0.28 14.73 10.97
N ALA A 107 1.07 15.34 10.09
CA ALA A 107 2.49 15.55 10.32
C ALA A 107 2.71 16.46 11.54
N GLU A 108 3.77 16.19 12.29
CA GLU A 108 4.19 17.02 13.40
C GLU A 108 4.92 18.29 12.88
N PRO A 109 4.95 19.38 13.66
CA PRO A 109 5.74 20.55 13.30
C PRO A 109 7.21 20.19 13.07
N ASP A 110 7.79 20.73 11.99
CA ASP A 110 9.17 20.48 11.57
C ASP A 110 9.52 19.01 11.25
N GLU A 111 8.50 18.14 11.08
CA GLU A 111 8.70 16.74 10.70
C GLU A 111 9.29 16.64 9.29
N ARG A 112 10.28 15.75 9.12
CA ARG A 112 10.94 15.47 7.85
C ARG A 112 10.85 13.99 7.52
N ILE A 113 10.78 13.67 6.25
CA ILE A 113 10.80 12.29 5.75
C ILE A 113 11.66 12.19 4.50
N THR A 114 12.47 11.13 4.42
CA THR A 114 13.14 10.72 3.18
C THR A 114 12.22 9.77 2.42
N LEU A 115 11.85 10.16 1.20
CA LEU A 115 10.96 9.38 0.34
C LEU A 115 11.73 8.34 -0.48
N LEU A 116 11.00 7.43 -1.13
CA LEU A 116 11.57 6.37 -1.99
C LEU A 116 12.41 6.88 -3.18
N ASP A 117 12.30 8.16 -3.54
CA ASP A 117 13.16 8.81 -4.54
C ASP A 117 14.51 9.30 -3.96
N GLY A 118 14.72 9.11 -2.65
CA GLY A 118 15.90 9.56 -1.91
C GLY A 118 15.87 11.04 -1.53
N GLU A 119 14.80 11.77 -1.86
CA GLU A 119 14.68 13.18 -1.49
C GLU A 119 14.09 13.34 -0.09
N GLU A 120 14.76 14.15 0.73
CA GLU A 120 14.24 14.56 2.02
C GLU A 120 13.25 15.72 1.86
N ARG A 121 12.06 15.57 2.43
CA ARG A 121 10.99 16.57 2.40
C ARG A 121 10.65 17.02 3.81
N ALA A 122 10.51 18.33 3.99
CA ALA A 122 9.86 18.89 5.17
C ALA A 122 8.34 18.82 4.98
N LEU A 123 7.64 18.28 5.97
CA LEU A 123 6.20 18.10 5.95
C LEU A 123 5.50 19.31 6.56
N THR A 124 4.37 19.68 5.97
CA THR A 124 3.49 20.69 6.58
C THR A 124 2.53 20.02 7.56
N PRO A 125 2.10 20.70 8.64
CA PRO A 125 1.18 20.11 9.63
C PRO A 125 -0.16 19.62 9.06
N ASP A 126 -0.59 20.09 7.88
CA ASP A 126 -1.80 19.62 7.22
C ASP A 126 -1.60 18.32 6.41
N THR A 127 -0.36 17.90 6.21
CA THR A 127 -0.01 16.68 5.47
C THR A 127 -0.40 15.46 6.30
N LEU A 128 -1.19 14.56 5.70
CA LEU A 128 -1.48 13.27 6.32
C LEU A 128 -0.30 12.31 6.10
N VAL A 129 0.12 11.64 7.16
CA VAL A 129 1.20 10.65 7.15
C VAL A 129 0.73 9.31 7.69
N ILE A 130 1.36 8.26 7.20
CA ILE A 130 1.37 6.96 7.87
C ILE A 130 2.65 6.93 8.70
N ALA A 131 2.51 6.74 10.00
CA ALA A 131 3.61 6.70 10.95
C ALA A 131 3.56 5.39 11.76
N ASP A 132 4.66 5.05 12.42
CA ASP A 132 4.63 4.14 13.56
C ASP A 132 4.64 4.93 14.88
N HIS A 133 5.03 4.29 15.98
CA HIS A 133 5.11 4.97 17.29
C HIS A 133 6.37 5.82 17.47
N GLN A 134 7.29 5.80 16.49
CA GLN A 134 8.56 6.54 16.54
C GLN A 134 8.68 7.62 15.46
N LYS A 135 8.22 7.33 14.23
CA LYS A 135 8.54 8.15 13.05
C LYS A 135 7.47 8.06 11.95
N ALA A 136 7.44 9.05 11.07
CA ALA A 136 6.72 8.95 9.80
C ALA A 136 7.35 7.90 8.88
N LEU A 137 6.50 7.12 8.24
CA LEU A 137 6.88 6.01 7.35
C LEU A 137 6.54 6.32 5.88
N ALA A 138 5.49 7.12 5.63
CA ALA A 138 5.03 7.48 4.29
C ALA A 138 4.17 8.75 4.30
N MET A 139 4.11 9.45 3.17
CA MET A 139 3.06 10.43 2.89
C MET A 139 1.79 9.68 2.46
N ALA A 140 0.72 9.79 3.25
CA ALA A 140 -0.46 8.95 3.11
C ALA A 140 -1.12 9.11 1.73
N GLY A 141 -1.26 8.00 1.01
CA GLY A 141 -1.86 7.97 -0.33
C GLY A 141 -1.02 8.61 -1.44
N ILE A 142 0.23 9.03 -1.16
CA ILE A 142 1.09 9.73 -2.11
C ILE A 142 2.37 8.94 -2.40
N MET A 143 3.23 8.74 -1.39
CA MET A 143 4.53 8.10 -1.58
C MET A 143 5.07 7.49 -0.28
N GLY A 144 5.68 6.31 -0.39
CA GLY A 144 6.37 5.65 0.71
C GLY A 144 7.67 6.35 1.11
N GLY A 145 8.08 6.14 2.36
CA GLY A 145 9.41 6.51 2.85
C GLY A 145 10.46 5.44 2.53
N GLU A 146 11.71 5.84 2.46
CA GLU A 146 12.84 4.95 2.15
C GLU A 146 13.04 3.88 3.24
N GLY A 147 12.95 4.27 4.52
CA GLY A 147 13.27 3.39 5.66
C GLY A 147 12.19 2.38 6.06
N SER A 148 11.05 2.38 5.38
CA SER A 148 9.88 1.52 5.70
C SER A 148 9.47 0.59 4.55
N GLY A 149 10.12 0.75 3.39
CA GLY A 149 9.87 -0.02 2.18
C GLY A 149 10.43 -1.44 2.23
N ILE A 150 10.10 -2.21 1.20
CA ILE A 150 10.53 -3.60 1.05
C ILE A 150 11.99 -3.66 0.59
N SER A 151 12.81 -4.47 1.27
CA SER A 151 14.20 -4.75 0.90
C SER A 151 14.39 -6.21 0.49
N ALA A 152 15.60 -6.58 0.09
CA ALA A 152 15.95 -7.97 -0.25
C ALA A 152 15.92 -8.91 0.96
N GLU A 153 16.00 -8.35 2.17
CA GLU A 153 16.01 -9.06 3.44
C GLU A 153 14.60 -9.24 4.03
N THR A 154 13.61 -8.51 3.52
CA THR A 154 12.23 -8.55 4.03
C THR A 154 11.64 -9.95 3.95
N ARG A 155 11.07 -10.41 5.06
CA ARG A 155 10.39 -11.72 5.17
C ARG A 155 8.93 -11.61 5.57
N HIS A 156 8.53 -10.47 6.11
CA HIS A 156 7.24 -10.26 6.70
C HIS A 156 6.71 -8.91 6.25
N LEU A 157 5.47 -8.89 5.77
CA LEU A 157 4.85 -7.69 5.21
C LEU A 157 3.73 -7.23 6.12
N PHE A 158 3.56 -5.92 6.20
CA PHE A 158 2.31 -5.29 6.61
C PHE A 158 1.68 -4.61 5.40
N LEU A 159 0.59 -5.20 4.89
CA LEU A 159 -0.13 -4.70 3.73
C LEU A 159 -1.16 -3.65 4.16
N GLU A 160 -1.11 -2.48 3.52
CA GLU A 160 -2.03 -1.36 3.68
C GLU A 160 -3.05 -1.32 2.53
N ALA A 161 -4.33 -1.19 2.90
CA ALA A 161 -5.41 -0.76 2.02
C ALA A 161 -6.25 0.32 2.72
N ALA A 162 -6.23 1.55 2.23
CA ALA A 162 -6.89 2.67 2.89
C ALA A 162 -7.80 3.45 1.94
N PHE A 163 -8.73 4.19 2.53
CA PHE A 163 -9.45 5.27 1.87
C PHE A 163 -9.04 6.58 2.54
N PHE A 164 -8.46 7.47 1.75
CA PHE A 164 -8.14 8.84 2.14
C PHE A 164 -9.17 9.78 1.51
N CYS A 165 -9.66 10.74 2.29
CA CYS A 165 -10.60 11.73 1.80
C CYS A 165 -9.92 12.59 0.71
N PRO A 166 -10.52 12.70 -0.49
CA PRO A 166 -9.97 13.49 -1.60
C PRO A 166 -9.84 14.99 -1.29
#